data_AF-A0A026WWB9-F1
#
_entry.id   AF-A0A026WWB9-F1
#
_cell.length_a   1.000
_cell.length_b   1.000
_cell.length_c   1.000
_cell.angle_alpha   90.00
_cell.angle_beta   90.00
_cell.angle_gamma   90.00
#
_symmetry.space_group_name_H-M   'P 1'
#
loop_
_entity.id
_entity.type
_entity.pdbx_description
1 polymer ?
#
loop_
_entity_poly.entity_id
_entity_poly.type
_entity_poly.pdbx_seq_one_letter_code
_entity_poly.pdbx_strand_id
1 'polypeptide(L)' 'MSYKWNEKSTLVFLNAYQKHPCLWNPNHVKYYDCLAKNQALKSVIRELDIPLNISGCLEQIKAIREK' A
#
# COMPACT_ATOMS: atom_id res chain seq x y z
N MET A 1 4.52 -17.42 -4.61
CA MET A 1 5.49 -16.68 -5.45
C MET A 1 5.87 -15.41 -4.72
N SER A 2 7.08 -15.37 -4.17
CA SER A 2 7.57 -14.25 -3.34
C SER A 2 8.05 -13.12 -4.26
N TYR A 3 7.28 -12.04 -4.35
CA TYR A 3 7.72 -10.85 -5.09
C TYR A 3 8.88 -10.22 -4.32
N LYS A 4 10.07 -10.20 -4.91
CA LYS A 4 11.27 -9.63 -4.26
C LYS A 4 11.14 -8.11 -4.32
N TRP A 5 10.63 -7.53 -3.23
CA TRP A 5 10.54 -6.08 -3.06
C TRP A 5 11.95 -5.49 -3.08
N ASN A 6 12.23 -4.65 -4.07
CA ASN A 6 13.47 -3.87 -4.12
C ASN A 6 13.30 -2.59 -3.29
N GLU A 7 14.38 -2.07 -2.71
CA GLU A 7 14.35 -0.81 -1.95
C GLU A 7 13.70 0.34 -2.71
N LYS A 8 13.97 0.46 -4.03
CA LYS A 8 13.33 1.47 -4.88
C LYS A 8 11.81 1.27 -4.95
N SER A 9 11.33 0.04 -5.12
CA SER A 9 9.90 -0.27 -5.15
C SER A 9 9.23 -0.02 -3.81
N THR A 10 9.92 -0.36 -2.71
CA THR A 10 9.44 -0.08 -1.35
C THR A 10 9.36 1.42 -1.09
N LEU A 11 10.35 2.22 -1.52
CA LEU A 11 10.32 3.67 -1.37
C LEU A 11 9.19 4.32 -2.18
N VAL A 12 9.00 3.91 -3.44
CA VAL A 12 7.88 4.40 -4.25
C VAL A 12 6.55 4.00 -3.62
N PHE A 13 6.45 2.77 -3.13
CA PHE A 13 5.26 2.27 -2.44
C PHE A 13 4.96 3.06 -1.18
N LEU A 14 5.98 3.32 -0.35
CA LEU A 14 5.83 4.05 0.90
C LEU A 14 5.43 5.49 0.63
N ASN A 15 6.01 6.13 -0.40
CA ASN A 15 5.61 7.47 -0.84
C ASN A 15 4.14 7.51 -1.30
N ALA A 16 3.72 6.57 -2.16
CA ALA A 16 2.33 6.47 -2.61
C ALA A 16 1.38 6.14 -1.45
N TYR A 17 1.75 5.21 -0.59
CA TYR A 17 0.99 4.81 0.60
C TYR A 17 0.80 5.98 1.58
N GLN A 18 1.85 6.77 1.81
CA GLN A 18 1.81 7.93 2.71
C GLN A 18 0.88 9.04 2.16
N LYS A 19 0.82 9.22 0.83
CA LYS A 19 -0.16 10.12 0.18
C LYS A 19 -1.62 9.72 0.41
N HIS A 20 -1.90 8.47 0.80
CA HIS A 20 -3.25 7.97 1.04
C HIS A 20 -3.54 7.82 2.55
N PRO A 21 -4.01 8.89 3.23
CA PRO A 21 -4.37 8.83 4.65
C PRO A 21 -5.46 7.79 4.95
N CYS A 22 -6.25 7.38 3.95
CA CYS A 22 -7.25 6.33 4.06
C CYS A 22 -6.68 4.95 4.48
N LEU A 23 -5.38 4.71 4.28
CA LEU A 23 -4.75 3.42 4.59
C LEU A 23 -4.15 3.36 6.00
N TRP A 24 -3.61 4.46 6.49
CA TRP A 24 -2.86 4.51 7.75
C TRP A 24 -3.48 5.39 8.83
N ASN A 25 -4.33 6.36 8.46
CA ASN A 25 -4.93 7.29 9.42
C ASN A 25 -6.27 6.73 9.94
N PRO A 26 -6.34 6.22 11.18
CA PRO A 26 -7.60 5.72 11.76
C PRO A 26 -8.64 6.82 11.94
N ASN A 27 -8.22 8.09 11.97
CA ASN A 27 -9.09 9.26 12.11
C ASN A 27 -9.71 9.72 10.78
N HIS A 28 -9.37 9.08 9.66
CA HIS A 28 -9.92 9.45 8.36
C HIS A 28 -11.26 8.73 8.14
N VAL A 29 -12.31 9.46 7.74
CA VAL A 29 -13.66 8.91 7.50
C VAL A 29 -13.64 7.74 6.50
N LYS A 30 -12.72 7.79 5.53
CA LYS A 30 -12.51 6.73 4.52
C LYS A 30 -11.64 5.55 4.99
N TYR A 31 -11.16 5.53 6.23
CA TYR A 31 -10.36 4.42 6.77
C TYR A 31 -11.21 3.17 7.04
N TYR A 32 -12.47 3.38 7.44
CA TYR A 32 -13.44 2.30 7.64
C TYR A 32 -14.05 1.82 6.33
N ASP A 33 -13.85 2.56 5.24
CA ASP A 33 -14.39 2.25 3.94
C ASP A 33 -13.50 1.26 3.18
N CYS A 34 -14.01 0.04 3.02
CA CYS A 34 -13.29 -1.03 2.30
C CYS A 34 -13.02 -0.67 0.84
N LEU A 35 -13.90 0.11 0.19
CA LEU A 35 -13.72 0.52 -1.20
C LEU A 35 -12.60 1.56 -1.33
N ALA A 36 -12.53 2.53 -0.42
CA ALA A 36 -11.49 3.53 -0.39
C ALA A 36 -10.11 2.91 -0.10
N LYS A 37 -10.03 1.94 0.81
CA LYS A 37 -8.79 1.17 1.04
C LYS A 37 -8.37 0.41 -0.21
N ASN A 38 -9.31 -0.27 -0.87
CA ASN A 38 -9.01 -1.03 -2.08
C ASN A 38 -8.62 -0.11 -3.26
N GLN A 39 -9.25 1.07 -3.39
CA GLN A 39 -8.89 2.08 -4.37
C GLN A 39 -7.50 2.65 -4.10
N ALA A 40 -7.18 3.00 -2.85
CA ALA A 40 -5.87 3.50 -2.48
C ALA A 40 -4.79 2.46 -2.76
N LEU A 41 -5.02 1.19 -2.39
CA LEU A 41 -4.11 0.08 -2.72
C LEU A 41 -3.95 -0.10 -4.24
N LYS A 42 -5.03 -0.06 -5.01
CA LYS A 42 -4.97 -0.13 -6.48
C LYS A 42 -4.22 1.06 -7.09
N SER A 43 -4.38 2.25 -6.53
CA SER A 43 -3.68 3.46 -6.96
C SER A 43 -2.18 3.32 -6.72
N VAL A 44 -1.80 2.83 -5.54
CA VAL A 44 -0.42 2.54 -5.18
C VAL A 44 0.20 1.48 -6.09
N ILE A 45 -0.52 0.38 -6.38
CA ILE A 45 -0.07 -0.67 -7.31
C ILE A 45 0.11 -0.11 -8.73
N ARG A 46 -0.80 0.78 -9.17
CA ARG A 46 -0.67 1.48 -10.46
C ARG A 46 0.54 2.41 -10.49
N GLU A 47 0.79 3.20 -9.44
CA GLU A 47 1.99 4.05 -9.36
C GLU A 47 3.28 3.23 -9.33
N LEU A 48 3.21 2.01 -8.81
CA LEU A 48 4.33 1.09 -8.79
C LEU A 48 4.72 0.58 -10.19
N ASP A 49 3.75 0.52 -11.12
CA ASP A 49 3.89 -0.14 -12.44
C ASP A 49 4.44 -1.57 -12.34
N ILE A 50 4.08 -2.27 -11.26
CA ILE A 50 4.55 -3.62 -10.98
C ILE A 50 3.34 -4.57 -11.05
N PRO A 51 3.46 -5.77 -11.64
CA PRO A 51 2.44 -6.83 -11.55
C PRO A 51 2.42 -7.44 -10.13
N LEU A 52 2.19 -6.59 -9.13
CA LEU A 52 2.10 -6.95 -7.72
C LEU A 52 0.64 -7.22 -7.38
N ASN A 53 0.41 -8.36 -6.74
CA ASN A 53 -0.91 -8.69 -6.22
C ASN A 53 -1.17 -7.91 -4.92
N ILE A 54 -2.44 -7.59 -4.62
CA ILE A 54 -2.83 -6.84 -3.42
C ILE A 54 -2.28 -7.50 -2.14
N SER A 55 -2.20 -8.84 -2.14
CA SER A 55 -1.62 -9.61 -1.03
C SER A 55 -0.16 -9.23 -0.75
N GLY A 56 0.66 -9.03 -1.79
CA GLY A 56 2.06 -8.62 -1.62
C GLY A 56 2.22 -7.19 -1.09
N CYS A 57 1.28 -6.30 -1.43
CA CYS A 57 1.22 -4.96 -0.84
C CYS A 57 0.81 -5.01 0.64
N LEU A 58 -0.16 -5.84 1.01
CA LEU A 58 -0.59 -5.99 2.40
C LEU A 58 0.52 -6.54 3.29
N GLU A 59 1.25 -7.55 2.81
CA GLU A 59 2.43 -8.09 3.50
C GLU A 59 3.50 -7.02 3.71
N GLN A 60 3.75 -6.16 2.71
CA GLN A 60 4.71 -5.07 2.83
C GLN A 60 4.24 -3.99 3.81
N ILE A 61 2.94 -3.64 3.81
CA ILE A 61 2.36 -2.71 4.78
C ILE A 61 2.50 -3.26 6.20
N LYS A 62 2.25 -4.56 6.41
CA LYS A 62 2.48 -5.21 7.70
C LYS A 62 3.95 -5.14 8.11
N ALA A 63 4.87 -5.48 7.21
CA ALA A 63 6.31 -5.39 7.47
C ALA A 63 6.79 -3.98 7.82
N ILE A 64 6.20 -2.93 7.22
CA ILE A 64 6.49 -1.52 7.54
C ILE A 64 5.90 -1.14 8.92
N ARG A 65 4.76 -1.72 9.31
CA ARG A 65 4.04 -1.38 10.54
C ARG A 65 4.53 -2.14 11.78
N GLU A 66 5.17 -3.30 11.60
CA GLU A 66 5.75 -4.12 12.67
C GLU A 66 7.20 -3.75 13.02
N LYS A 67 7.83 -2.82 12.28
CA LYS A 67 9.20 -2.36 12.53
C LYS A 67 9.27 -1.03 13.29
#